data_AF-A0A2A2KPD8-F1
#
_entry.id   AF-A0A2A2KPD8-F1
#
_cell.length_a   1.000
_cell.length_b   1.000
_cell.length_c   1.000
_cell.angle_alpha   90.00
_cell.angle_beta   90.00
_cell.angle_gamma   90.00
#
_symmetry.space_group_name_H-M   'P 1'
#
loop_
_entity.id
_entity.type
_entity.pdbx_description
1 polymer ?
#
loop_
_entity_poly.entity_id
_entity_poly.type
_entity_poly.pdbx_seq_one_letter_code
_entity_poly.pdbx_strand_id
1 'polypeptide(L)'
;MQLTDEQFEDYEKETEESDGAREKRQVTKIYNKWTSNTVYYTYDTSIDATKKAAIVAGINYLAARTCLKFVESATATNRIRFINGAGCYSNIGMIGGVQDVSIGNGCEVIGTVVHETVSI
;
A
#
# COMPACT_ATOMS: atom_id res chain seq x y z
N MET A 1 2.78 -7.87 -1.61
CA MET A 1 2.24 -6.99 -2.68
C MET A 1 1.31 -7.78 -3.59
N GLN A 2 0.20 -7.16 -3.99
CA GLN A 2 -0.78 -7.69 -4.94
C GLN A 2 -0.92 -6.73 -6.12
N LEU A 3 -0.84 -7.26 -7.33
CA LEU A 3 -1.11 -6.52 -8.57
C LEU A 3 -2.56 -6.78 -8.99
N THR A 4 -3.21 -5.78 -9.57
CA THR A 4 -4.45 -5.98 -10.32
C THR A 4 -4.14 -6.64 -11.68
N ASP A 5 -5.13 -7.25 -12.31
CA ASP A 5 -4.96 -7.87 -13.64
C ASP A 5 -4.42 -6.88 -14.69
N GLU A 6 -4.93 -5.64 -14.72
CA GLU A 6 -4.46 -4.56 -15.61
C GLU A 6 -2.97 -4.24 -15.37
N GLN A 7 -2.58 -4.07 -14.11
CA GLN A 7 -1.18 -3.87 -13.71
C GLN A 7 -0.27 -5.03 -14.10
N PHE A 8 -0.79 -6.27 -14.09
CA PHE A 8 -0.04 -7.46 -14.49
C PHE A 8 0.18 -7.49 -16.01
N GLU A 9 -0.87 -7.22 -16.79
CA GLU A 9 -0.79 -7.14 -18.25
C GLU A 9 0.18 -6.06 -18.74
N ASP A 10 0.18 -4.90 -18.09
CA ASP A 10 1.09 -3.81 -18.46
C ASP A 10 2.54 -4.13 -18.07
N TYR A 11 2.76 -4.82 -16.95
CA TYR A 11 4.09 -5.30 -16.58
C TYR A 11 4.62 -6.32 -17.59
N GLU A 12 3.79 -7.26 -18.04
CA GLU A 12 4.19 -8.24 -19.07
C GLU A 12 4.62 -7.54 -20.36
N LYS A 13 3.84 -6.56 -20.84
CA LYS A 13 4.20 -5.75 -22.03
C LYS A 13 5.53 -5.02 -21.86
N GLU A 14 5.79 -4.38 -20.71
CA GLU A 14 7.07 -3.71 -20.46
C GLU A 14 8.26 -4.69 -20.46
N THR A 15 8.06 -5.91 -19.93
CA THR A 15 9.13 -6.92 -19.92
C THR A 15 9.50 -7.40 -21.33
N GLU A 16 8.52 -7.47 -22.24
CA GLU A 16 8.73 -7.86 -23.64
C GLU A 16 9.43 -6.76 -24.46
N GLU A 17 9.23 -5.49 -24.12
CA GLU A 17 9.85 -4.34 -24.82
C GLU A 17 11.26 -3.97 -24.32
N SER A 18 11.76 -4.59 -23.24
CA SER A 18 13.06 -4.23 -22.64
C SER A 18 14.26 -4.85 -23.38
N ASP A 19 14.79 -4.11 -24.36
CA ASP A 19 15.97 -4.47 -25.16
C ASP A 19 17.26 -4.43 -24.33
N GLY A 20 17.59 -5.53 -23.66
CA GLY A 20 18.96 -5.93 -23.24
C GLY A 20 19.73 -5.06 -22.24
N ALA A 21 19.31 -3.82 -21.94
CA ALA A 21 19.95 -2.96 -20.96
C ALA A 21 19.26 -3.14 -19.59
N ARG A 22 20.06 -3.31 -18.53
CA ARG A 22 19.56 -3.39 -17.16
C ARG A 22 19.06 -2.01 -16.70
N GLU A 23 17.86 -1.64 -17.14
CA GLU A 23 17.08 -0.54 -16.61
C GLU A 23 16.83 -0.77 -15.12
N LYS A 24 16.94 0.28 -14.30
CA LYS A 24 16.59 0.18 -12.88
C LYS A 24 15.09 -0.08 -12.81
N ARG A 25 14.72 -1.25 -12.27
CA ARG A 25 13.33 -1.63 -11.95
C ARG A 25 12.79 -0.75 -10.82
N GLN A 26 12.61 0.53 -11.08
CA GLN A 26 11.73 1.38 -10.28
C GLN A 26 10.36 1.27 -10.90
N VAL A 27 9.34 1.26 -10.04
CA VAL A 27 7.96 1.51 -10.44
C VAL A 27 7.92 2.80 -11.23
N THR A 28 7.87 2.73 -12.55
CA THR A 28 8.00 3.89 -13.42
C THR A 28 6.88 3.86 -14.45
N LYS A 29 5.77 4.55 -14.10
CA LYS A 29 4.59 4.93 -14.90
C LYS A 29 3.30 4.10 -14.76
N ILE A 30 3.34 2.86 -14.29
CA ILE A 30 2.16 1.97 -14.38
C ILE A 30 1.09 2.21 -13.30
N TYR A 31 1.42 2.85 -12.17
CA TYR A 31 0.50 2.90 -11.01
C TYR A 31 0.00 4.29 -10.65
N ASN A 32 -1.31 4.37 -10.36
CA ASN A 32 -1.98 5.57 -9.91
C ASN A 32 -1.47 6.00 -8.53
N LYS A 33 -1.11 7.28 -8.42
CA LYS A 33 -0.69 7.88 -7.14
C LYS A 33 -1.90 8.40 -6.37
N TRP A 34 -1.81 8.38 -5.04
CA TRP A 34 -2.81 9.03 -4.18
C TRP A 34 -2.92 10.53 -4.46
N THR A 35 -4.15 11.01 -4.67
CA THR A 35 -4.42 12.42 -4.95
C THR A 35 -3.99 13.30 -3.78
N SER A 36 -3.35 14.43 -4.08
CA SER A 36 -2.89 15.39 -3.06
C SER A 36 -1.95 14.78 -2.00
N ASN A 37 -1.27 13.68 -2.35
CA ASN A 37 -0.42 12.90 -1.44
C ASN A 37 -1.15 12.50 -0.15
N THR A 38 -2.48 12.35 -0.18
CA THR A 38 -3.29 12.05 1.00
C THR A 38 -3.87 10.65 0.87
N VAL A 39 -3.45 9.78 1.77
CA VAL A 39 -3.94 8.41 1.91
C VAL A 39 -5.00 8.41 3.00
N TYR A 40 -6.25 8.17 2.61
CA TYR A 40 -7.31 7.93 3.58
C TYR A 40 -7.26 6.49 4.07
N TYR A 41 -7.49 6.25 5.36
CA TYR A 41 -7.49 4.89 5.90
C TYR A 41 -8.60 4.65 6.93
N THR A 42 -8.88 3.38 7.18
CA THR A 42 -9.80 2.88 8.21
C THR A 42 -9.26 1.57 8.79
N TYR A 43 -9.80 1.15 9.93
CA TYR A 43 -9.51 -0.13 10.55
C TYR A 43 -10.72 -1.05 10.44
N ASP A 44 -10.50 -2.30 10.03
CA ASP A 44 -11.48 -3.34 10.22
C ASP A 44 -11.54 -3.80 11.68
N THR A 45 -12.68 -4.37 12.08
CA THR A 45 -12.89 -4.93 13.43
C THR A 45 -11.90 -6.03 13.81
N SER A 46 -11.26 -6.66 12.83
CA SER A 46 -10.24 -7.70 13.01
C SER A 46 -8.86 -7.17 13.47
N ILE A 47 -8.65 -5.86 13.48
CA ILE A 47 -7.40 -5.23 13.94
C ILE A 47 -7.39 -5.10 15.46
N ASP A 48 -6.51 -5.84 16.12
CA ASP A 48 -6.26 -5.73 17.55
C ASP A 48 -5.42 -4.48 17.93
N ALA A 49 -5.31 -4.22 19.23
CA ALA A 49 -4.59 -3.05 19.74
C ALA A 49 -3.09 -3.05 19.39
N THR A 50 -2.46 -4.23 19.32
CA THR A 50 -1.04 -4.38 18.99
C THR A 50 -0.81 -4.03 17.52
N LYS A 51 -1.62 -4.58 16.62
CA LYS A 51 -1.63 -4.24 15.19
C LYS A 51 -1.90 -2.76 14.98
N LYS A 52 -2.88 -2.20 15.67
CA LYS A 52 -3.20 -0.77 15.59
C LYS A 52 -2.02 0.11 15.99
N ALA A 53 -1.32 -0.22 17.08
CA ALA A 53 -0.13 0.50 17.50
C ALA A 53 1.00 0.43 16.47
N ALA A 54 1.23 -0.74 15.87
CA ALA A 54 2.21 -0.92 14.80
C ALA A 54 1.86 -0.10 13.55
N ILE A 55 0.58 -0.11 13.15
CA ILE A 55 0.08 0.68 12.02
C ILE A 55 0.31 2.16 12.26
N VAL A 56 -0.10 2.68 13.42
CA VAL A 56 0.10 4.09 13.79
C VAL A 56 1.57 4.47 13.78
N ALA A 57 2.45 3.62 14.31
CA ALA A 57 3.89 3.85 14.28
C ALA A 57 4.44 3.90 12.83
N GLY A 58 4.00 2.98 11.96
CA GLY A 58 4.42 2.93 10.56
C GLY A 58 3.95 4.12 9.72
N ILE A 59 2.67 4.52 9.83
CA ILE A 59 2.15 5.69 9.12
C ILE A 59 2.83 6.98 9.59
N ASN A 60 3.10 7.12 10.89
CA ASN A 60 3.82 8.27 11.44
C ASN A 60 5.28 8.30 10.95
N TYR A 61 5.93 7.13 10.88
CA TYR A 61 7.28 7.01 10.35
C TYR A 61 7.37 7.50 8.89
N LEU A 62 6.39 7.14 8.06
CA LEU A 62 6.27 7.56 6.68
C LEU A 62 5.91 9.05 6.54
N ALA A 63 4.91 9.52 7.27
CA ALA A 63 4.49 10.93 7.26
C ALA A 63 5.64 11.88 7.66
N ALA A 64 6.52 11.45 8.56
CA ALA A 64 7.68 12.23 8.99
C ALA A 64 8.82 12.30 7.95
N ARG A 65 8.82 11.42 6.93
CA ARG A 65 9.94 11.25 5.98
C ARG A 65 9.54 11.42 4.52
N THR A 66 8.26 11.57 4.26
CA THR A 66 7.69 11.70 2.92
C THR A 66 6.70 12.86 2.90
N CYS A 67 6.22 13.22 1.72
CA CYS A 67 5.14 14.19 1.57
C CYS A 67 3.74 13.56 1.74
N LEU A 68 3.66 12.28 2.11
CA LEU A 68 2.40 11.57 2.30
C LEU A 68 1.71 11.99 3.60
N LYS A 69 0.41 12.21 3.52
CA LYS A 69 -0.48 12.48 4.65
C LYS A 69 -1.38 11.28 4.84
N PHE A 70 -1.52 10.84 6.08
CA PHE A 70 -2.44 9.75 6.44
C PHE A 70 -3.61 10.34 7.23
N VAL A 71 -4.83 10.10 6.77
CA VAL A 71 -6.05 10.65 7.38
C VAL A 71 -7.06 9.53 7.60
N GLU A 72 -7.47 9.31 8.85
CA GLU A 72 -8.54 8.35 9.13
C GLU A 72 -9.88 8.90 8.62
N SER A 73 -10.55 8.19 7.71
CA SER A 73 -11.84 8.62 7.14
C SER A 73 -12.67 7.44 6.68
N ALA A 74 -13.82 7.24 7.34
CA ALA A 74 -14.78 6.19 6.99
C ALA A 74 -15.61 6.50 5.72
N THR A 75 -15.65 7.78 5.30
CA THR A 75 -16.50 8.25 4.19
C THR A 75 -15.72 8.54 2.91
N ALA A 76 -14.39 8.55 2.94
CA ALA A 76 -13.58 8.75 1.75
C ALA A 76 -13.79 7.61 0.75
N THR A 77 -14.12 7.95 -0.51
CA THR A 77 -14.37 6.96 -1.57
C THR A 77 -13.14 6.09 -1.84
N ASN A 78 -11.98 6.73 -2.02
CA ASN A 78 -10.70 6.07 -2.17
C ASN A 78 -10.03 6.03 -0.79
N ARG A 79 -9.91 4.83 -0.21
CA ARG A 79 -9.28 4.66 1.10
C ARG A 79 -8.74 3.26 1.28
N ILE A 80 -7.80 3.13 2.18
CA ILE A 80 -7.30 1.84 2.64
C ILE A 80 -8.13 1.35 3.82
N ARG A 81 -8.35 0.04 3.90
CA ARG A 81 -8.84 -0.62 5.09
C ARG A 81 -7.81 -1.60 5.59
N PHE A 82 -7.28 -1.36 6.79
CA PHE A 82 -6.38 -2.30 7.44
C PHE A 82 -7.17 -3.50 7.96
N ILE A 83 -6.76 -4.70 7.57
CA ILE A 83 -7.41 -5.97 7.96
C ILE A 83 -6.39 -6.94 8.57
N ASN A 84 -6.87 -7.90 9.34
CA ASN A 84 -6.08 -9.06 9.75
C ASN A 84 -6.34 -10.22 8.78
N GLY A 85 -5.63 -10.22 7.65
CA GLY A 85 -5.73 -11.26 6.62
C GLY A 85 -4.65 -12.34 6.74
N ALA A 86 -4.58 -13.21 5.72
CA ALA A 86 -3.57 -14.26 5.64
C ALA A 86 -2.22 -13.70 5.16
N GLY A 87 -1.39 -13.27 6.10
CA GLY A 87 -0.05 -12.73 5.84
C GLY A 87 -0.02 -11.20 5.70
N CYS A 88 1.09 -10.67 5.18
CA CYS A 88 1.31 -9.23 4.99
C CYS A 88 1.23 -8.89 3.50
N TYR A 89 0.28 -8.04 3.10
CA TYR A 89 0.14 -7.63 1.71
C TYR A 89 -0.62 -6.30 1.56
N SER A 90 -0.38 -5.67 0.42
CA SER A 90 -0.99 -4.42 -0.03
C SER A 90 -1.09 -4.43 -1.56
N ASN A 91 -2.08 -3.71 -2.12
CA ASN A 91 -2.07 -3.36 -3.53
C ASN A 91 -1.02 -2.28 -3.81
N ILE A 92 -0.50 -2.26 -5.03
CA ILE A 92 0.43 -1.21 -5.45
C ILE A 92 -0.34 0.00 -5.95
N GLY A 93 -0.07 1.18 -5.39
CA GLY A 93 -0.75 2.42 -5.76
C GLY A 93 -2.19 2.55 -5.25
N MET A 94 -2.86 3.60 -5.72
CA MET A 94 -4.29 3.83 -5.55
C MET A 94 -5.07 3.08 -6.64
N ILE A 95 -5.68 1.93 -6.33
CA ILE A 95 -6.49 1.18 -7.29
C ILE A 95 -7.91 1.75 -7.48
N GLY A 96 -8.33 2.62 -6.56
CA GLY A 96 -9.68 3.20 -6.52
C GLY A 96 -10.63 2.42 -5.60
N GLY A 97 -11.58 3.13 -4.99
CA GLY A 97 -12.49 2.55 -4.01
C GLY A 97 -11.81 2.19 -2.68
N VAL A 98 -12.39 1.24 -1.95
CA VAL A 98 -11.80 0.70 -0.72
C VAL A 98 -10.85 -0.44 -1.09
N GLN A 99 -9.57 -0.31 -0.73
CA GLN A 99 -8.56 -1.35 -0.93
C GLN A 99 -8.04 -1.88 0.41
N ASP A 100 -7.85 -3.19 0.52
CA ASP A 100 -7.43 -3.81 1.77
C ASP A 100 -5.90 -3.86 1.89
N VAL A 101 -5.40 -3.58 3.09
CA VAL A 101 -4.00 -3.82 3.47
C VAL A 101 -3.99 -4.79 4.64
N SER A 102 -3.40 -5.97 4.42
CA SER A 102 -3.35 -7.01 5.43
C SER A 102 -2.15 -6.85 6.33
N ILE A 103 -2.42 -6.68 7.63
CA ILE A 103 -1.45 -6.80 8.71
C ILE A 103 -1.84 -8.06 9.50
N GLY A 104 -1.48 -9.21 8.94
CA GLY A 104 -1.70 -10.52 9.55
C GLY A 104 -0.84 -10.75 10.80
N ASN A 105 -1.00 -11.92 11.41
CA ASN A 105 -0.17 -12.34 12.55
C ASN A 105 1.32 -12.42 12.15
N GLY A 106 2.20 -11.80 12.95
CA GLY A 106 3.63 -11.69 12.66
C GLY A 106 4.01 -10.50 11.80
N CYS A 107 3.02 -9.73 11.31
CA CYS A 107 3.25 -8.51 10.53
C CYS A 107 3.28 -7.24 11.41
N GLU A 108 3.10 -7.36 12.74
CA GLU A 108 2.98 -6.23 13.68
C GLU A 108 4.30 -5.53 14.01
N VAL A 109 5.23 -5.54 13.06
CA VAL A 109 6.51 -4.84 13.16
C VAL A 109 6.49 -3.61 12.25
N ILE A 110 7.05 -2.50 12.72
CA ILE A 110 7.03 -1.21 12.02
C ILE A 110 7.59 -1.35 10.60
N GLY A 111 8.67 -2.14 10.42
CA GLY A 111 9.28 -2.37 9.11
C GLY A 111 8.32 -3.00 8.11
N THR A 112 7.52 -3.98 8.53
CA THR A 112 6.52 -4.63 7.67
C THR A 112 5.38 -3.68 7.34
N VAL A 113 4.88 -2.94 8.34
CA VAL A 113 3.85 -1.91 8.10
C VAL A 113 4.36 -0.89 7.09
N VAL A 114 5.60 -0.41 7.23
CA VAL A 114 6.22 0.54 6.29
C VAL A 114 6.37 -0.10 4.90
N HIS A 115 6.78 -1.37 4.79
CA HIS A 115 6.91 -2.07 3.52
C HIS A 115 5.58 -2.16 2.76
N GLU A 116 4.49 -2.49 3.46
CA GLU A 116 3.17 -2.55 2.84
C GLU A 116 2.57 -1.15 2.58
N THR A 117 2.89 -0.17 3.43
CA THR A 117 2.35 1.20 3.32
C THR A 117 3.18 2.09 2.38
N VAL A 118 4.38 1.68 1.95
CA VAL A 118 5.13 2.40 0.90
C VAL A 118 4.75 1.91 -0.50
N SER A 119 4.11 0.73 -0.58
CA SER A 119 3.68 0.12 -1.83
C SER A 119 2.40 0.75 -2.36
N ILE A 120 1.59 1.35 -1.49
CA ILE A 120 0.33 2.04 -1.80
C ILE A 120 0.51 3.41 -2.44
#